data_AF-R7AC68-F1
#
_entry.id   AF-R7AC68-F1
#
_cell.length_a   1.000
_cell.length_b   1.000
_cell.length_c   1.000
_cell.angle_alpha   90.00
_cell.angle_beta   90.00
_cell.angle_gamma   90.00
#
_symmetry.space_group_name_H-M   'P 1'
#
loop_
_entity.id
_entity.type
_entity.pdbx_description
1 polymer ?
#
loop_
_entity_poly.entity_id
_entity_poly.type
_entity_poly.pdbx_seq_one_letter_code
_entity_poly.pdbx_strand_id
1 'polypeptide(L)'
;MKNLKKFFGFVVAFSMTLSLSGVVSTPILAVEENTDQVTEDQTVTETPTEEKKDEADTGEAPVTDEIQGEVVTEQPTTPESDNTEELAETDVAKNLTTGETYELLDTAVEEATEGDTIELLKDADLTKGFNKTLTFTGNGKITTNKQLTSDGEGWMCFGLYDSSRELTLDGAGLTWEWKSEVGTAPWLMLSLSGKLNITNGATLSMTVDSGSTGSRNAIYMNAGSEINVTNGGHFNIFGYSTGGKEGQGLQLDKTGQAKVNVTGGSTFLIDGTNRGYVNSPEIYVDNSQFTVQNCTANASNGGVFTATNYAVVKYLNNAGHGLSASRVNLSNYTNFESDNNGYYGVYASADLQVDGTSTLKVTHNSYSGDFAGL
;
A
#
# COMPACT_ATOMS: atom_id res chain seq x y z
N MET A 1 -27.95 51.51 14.92
CA MET A 1 -28.04 50.99 13.54
C MET A 1 -26.66 50.97 12.92
N LYS A 2 -26.39 49.94 12.11
CA LYS A 2 -25.18 49.63 11.33
C LYS A 2 -24.11 48.80 12.04
N ASN A 3 -24.32 47.49 11.86
CA ASN A 3 -23.37 46.39 11.95
C ASN A 3 -22.15 46.64 11.04
N LEU A 4 -20.96 46.28 11.53
CA LEU A 4 -19.80 46.01 10.68
C LEU A 4 -19.20 44.66 11.12
N LYS A 5 -19.59 43.60 10.41
CA LYS A 5 -18.95 42.28 10.49
C LYS A 5 -17.56 42.39 9.87
N LYS A 6 -16.51 42.09 10.64
CA LYS A 6 -15.16 41.85 10.12
C LYS A 6 -15.10 40.42 9.56
N PHE A 7 -14.91 40.31 8.25
CA PHE A 7 -14.41 39.12 7.58
C PHE A 7 -12.88 39.09 7.76
N PHE A 8 -12.36 38.03 8.37
CA PHE A 8 -10.94 37.67 8.27
C PHE A 8 -10.82 36.65 7.15
N GLY A 9 -10.33 37.09 5.98
CA GLY A 9 -9.84 36.21 4.92
C GLY A 9 -8.33 36.15 5.04
N PHE A 10 -7.79 34.99 5.39
CA PHE A 10 -6.36 34.74 5.40
C PHE A 10 -5.96 34.35 3.97
N VAL A 11 -5.29 35.26 3.27
CA VAL A 11 -4.64 34.98 1.99
C VAL A 11 -3.25 34.44 2.33
N VAL A 12 -3.05 33.13 2.18
CA VAL A 12 -1.70 32.55 2.20
C VAL A 12 -1.07 32.85 0.84
N ALA A 13 -0.22 33.87 0.81
CA ALA A 13 0.65 34.14 -0.33
C ALA A 13 1.85 33.19 -0.28
N PHE A 14 1.94 32.25 -1.23
CA PHE A 14 3.13 31.44 -1.45
C PHE A 14 4.21 32.34 -2.09
N SER A 15 5.23 32.72 -1.32
CA SER A 15 6.39 33.45 -1.84
C SER A 15 7.34 32.46 -2.52
N MET A 16 7.38 32.47 -3.86
CA MET A 16 8.49 31.91 -4.62
C MET A 16 9.71 32.82 -4.43
N THR A 17 10.66 32.39 -3.60
CA THR A 17 12.03 32.92 -3.64
C THR A 17 12.83 32.12 -4.67
N LEU A 18 13.07 32.73 -5.84
CA LEU A 18 14.12 32.29 -6.76
C LEU A 18 15.48 32.53 -6.07
N SER A 19 16.16 31.46 -5.66
CA SER A 19 17.60 31.51 -5.40
C SER A 19 18.34 30.99 -6.64
N LEU A 20 18.92 31.93 -7.37
CA LEU A 20 19.79 31.67 -8.51
C LEU A 20 21.19 31.27 -7.99
N SER A 21 21.50 29.98 -7.97
CA SER A 21 22.90 29.50 -7.88
C SER A 21 23.07 28.31 -8.80
N GLY A 22 23.83 28.53 -9.87
CA GLY A 22 23.99 27.61 -10.98
C GLY A 22 24.72 26.34 -10.61
N VAL A 23 24.14 25.22 -11.03
CA VAL A 23 24.87 24.02 -11.44
C VAL A 23 24.26 23.63 -12.78
N VAL A 24 25.06 23.63 -13.84
CA VAL A 24 24.61 23.28 -15.19
C VAL A 24 24.35 21.77 -15.21
N SER A 25 23.09 21.39 -15.01
CA SER A 25 22.60 20.06 -15.35
C SER A 25 22.05 20.14 -16.77
N THR A 26 22.65 19.39 -17.69
CA THR A 26 22.16 19.24 -19.07
C THR A 26 20.76 18.62 -19.05
N PRO A 27 19.78 19.16 -19.80
CA PRO A 27 18.45 18.56 -19.85
C PRO A 27 18.50 17.21 -20.57
N ILE A 28 18.06 16.15 -19.89
CA ILE A 28 17.70 14.88 -20.52
C ILE A 28 16.43 15.15 -21.32
N LEU A 29 16.52 15.05 -22.65
CA LEU A 29 15.35 15.11 -23.53
C LEU A 29 14.47 13.89 -23.22
N ALA A 30 13.24 14.16 -22.78
CA ALA A 30 12.15 13.21 -22.92
C ALA A 30 11.85 13.09 -24.43
N VAL A 31 11.98 11.88 -24.96
CA VAL A 31 11.55 11.57 -26.33
C VAL A 31 10.03 11.39 -26.29
N GLU A 32 9.31 12.36 -26.85
CA GLU A 32 7.91 12.15 -27.27
C GLU A 32 7.94 11.34 -28.56
N GLU A 33 7.29 10.18 -28.60
CA GLU A 33 6.94 9.55 -29.87
C GLU A 33 5.55 8.94 -29.92
N ASN A 34 5.04 8.97 -31.15
CA ASN A 34 3.68 8.92 -31.63
C ASN A 34 3.02 7.54 -31.45
N THR A 35 1.76 7.52 -31.02
CA THR A 35 0.93 6.31 -31.01
C THR A 35 0.29 6.09 -32.38
N ASP A 36 0.69 5.03 -33.08
CA ASP A 36 -0.12 4.43 -34.15
C ASP A 36 -0.67 3.07 -33.70
N GLN A 37 -2.01 2.96 -33.75
CA GLN A 37 -2.77 1.73 -33.50
C GLN A 37 -2.59 0.73 -34.65
N VAL A 38 -2.38 -0.56 -34.35
CA VAL A 38 -2.97 -1.66 -35.12
C VAL A 38 -3.32 -2.84 -34.20
N THR A 39 -4.48 -3.43 -34.50
CA THR A 39 -5.30 -4.45 -33.83
C THR A 39 -5.02 -5.90 -34.25
N GLU A 40 -5.69 -6.82 -33.52
CA GLU A 40 -6.01 -8.25 -33.76
C GLU A 40 -5.16 -9.25 -32.94
N ASP A 41 -5.71 -9.82 -31.85
CA ASP A 41 -6.71 -10.90 -31.71
C ASP A 41 -6.12 -12.29 -32.02
N GLN A 42 -6.02 -13.17 -31.00
CA GLN A 42 -6.39 -14.59 -31.07
C GLN A 42 -6.52 -15.19 -29.67
N THR A 43 -7.69 -15.78 -29.44
CA THR A 43 -8.10 -16.63 -28.32
C THR A 43 -7.48 -18.02 -28.36
N VAL A 44 -7.08 -18.59 -27.22
CA VAL A 44 -7.10 -20.06 -27.01
C VAL A 44 -7.57 -20.38 -25.59
N THR A 45 -8.55 -21.27 -25.54
CA THR A 45 -9.23 -21.84 -24.38
C THR A 45 -8.60 -23.19 -24.05
N GLU A 46 -8.30 -23.50 -22.78
CA GLU A 46 -8.22 -24.89 -22.30
C GLU A 46 -8.84 -25.02 -20.89
N THR A 47 -9.55 -26.15 -20.71
CA THR A 47 -10.45 -26.51 -19.60
C THR A 47 -9.72 -27.49 -18.65
N PRO A 48 -10.04 -27.54 -17.35
CA PRO A 48 -9.25 -28.28 -16.36
C PRO A 48 -9.57 -29.78 -16.31
N THR A 49 -8.62 -30.57 -15.84
CA THR A 49 -8.80 -32.01 -15.54
C THR A 49 -8.88 -32.21 -14.02
N GLU A 50 -9.99 -32.75 -13.54
CA GLU A 50 -10.18 -33.29 -12.18
C GLU A 50 -9.61 -34.71 -12.08
N GLU A 51 -9.01 -35.08 -10.94
CA GLU A 51 -9.01 -36.47 -10.45
C GLU A 51 -9.21 -36.57 -8.92
N LYS A 52 -10.38 -37.15 -8.60
CA LYS A 52 -10.73 -38.19 -7.61
C LYS A 52 -10.25 -38.16 -6.13
N LYS A 53 -11.30 -38.07 -5.31
CA LYS A 53 -11.63 -38.72 -4.03
C LYS A 53 -11.23 -40.20 -3.90
N ASP A 54 -10.83 -40.61 -2.69
CA ASP A 54 -11.03 -41.95 -2.13
C ASP A 54 -11.62 -41.84 -0.70
N GLU A 55 -12.70 -42.59 -0.46
CA GLU A 55 -13.30 -43.01 0.83
C GLU A 55 -12.64 -44.36 1.22
N ALA A 56 -12.64 -44.96 2.42
CA ALA A 56 -13.36 -44.88 3.69
C ALA A 56 -12.50 -45.63 4.74
N ASP A 57 -12.83 -45.58 6.03
CA ASP A 57 -13.31 -46.76 6.81
C ASP A 57 -13.36 -46.46 8.32
N THR A 58 -14.28 -47.17 8.93
CA THR A 58 -15.01 -47.10 10.19
C THR A 58 -14.23 -47.54 11.45
N GLY A 59 -14.74 -47.10 12.61
CA GLY A 59 -14.34 -47.64 13.92
C GLY A 59 -15.19 -47.07 15.06
N GLU A 60 -16.20 -47.84 15.47
CA GLU A 60 -17.11 -47.58 16.59
C GLU A 60 -16.43 -47.59 17.99
N ALA A 61 -17.15 -46.98 18.94
CA ALA A 61 -16.87 -46.80 20.36
C ALA A 61 -16.84 -48.09 21.20
N PRO A 62 -16.55 -47.97 22.51
CA PRO A 62 -17.67 -48.14 23.44
C PRO A 62 -17.73 -47.13 24.60
N VAL A 63 -18.94 -47.09 25.18
CA VAL A 63 -19.44 -46.33 26.34
C VAL A 63 -19.09 -47.03 27.66
N THR A 64 -18.87 -46.28 28.75
CA THR A 64 -19.27 -46.68 30.12
C THR A 64 -19.49 -45.49 31.07
N ASP A 65 -20.71 -45.46 31.63
CA ASP A 65 -21.19 -45.17 33.00
C ASP A 65 -21.01 -43.84 33.76
N GLU A 66 -22.17 -43.43 34.29
CA GLU A 66 -22.53 -42.35 35.23
C GLU A 66 -21.96 -42.56 36.64
N ILE A 67 -21.69 -41.47 37.40
CA ILE A 67 -22.01 -41.34 38.84
C ILE A 67 -22.31 -39.87 39.20
N GLN A 68 -23.43 -39.66 39.92
CA GLN A 68 -23.91 -38.43 40.56
C GLN A 68 -23.11 -38.02 41.81
N GLY A 69 -23.08 -36.73 42.15
CA GLY A 69 -22.58 -36.27 43.45
C GLY A 69 -22.75 -34.76 43.66
N GLU A 70 -23.90 -34.37 44.20
CA GLU A 70 -24.22 -33.04 44.71
C GLU A 70 -23.50 -32.78 46.04
N VAL A 71 -22.77 -31.67 46.16
CA VAL A 71 -22.35 -31.09 47.45
C VAL A 71 -22.49 -29.58 47.39
N VAL A 72 -23.42 -29.07 48.19
CA VAL A 72 -23.65 -27.66 48.49
C VAL A 72 -22.70 -27.24 49.62
N THR A 73 -21.97 -26.14 49.45
CA THR A 73 -21.36 -25.38 50.55
C THR A 73 -21.44 -23.89 50.29
N GLU A 74 -21.98 -23.15 51.27
CA GLU A 74 -22.21 -21.72 51.25
C GLU A 74 -20.92 -20.86 51.36
N GLN A 75 -21.02 -19.69 50.75
CA GLN A 75 -20.21 -18.44 50.72
C GLN A 75 -19.17 -18.16 51.84
N PRO A 76 -18.13 -17.36 51.51
CA PRO A 76 -18.23 -15.94 51.84
C PRO A 76 -17.82 -15.00 50.69
N THR A 77 -18.61 -13.93 50.52
CA THR A 77 -18.49 -12.89 49.48
C THR A 77 -17.36 -11.93 49.81
N THR A 78 -16.41 -11.84 48.89
CA THR A 78 -15.48 -10.71 48.76
C THR A 78 -16.06 -9.80 47.67
N PRO A 79 -16.10 -8.46 47.83
CA PRO A 79 -16.56 -7.59 46.75
C PRO A 79 -15.50 -7.56 45.67
N GLU A 80 -15.70 -8.38 44.64
CA GLU A 80 -14.94 -8.30 43.39
C GLU A 80 -15.44 -7.06 42.65
N SER A 81 -14.54 -6.09 42.51
CA SER A 81 -14.71 -4.91 41.66
C SER A 81 -14.64 -5.38 40.22
N ASP A 82 -15.72 -6.00 39.75
CA ASP A 82 -15.85 -6.49 38.39
C ASP A 82 -16.30 -5.33 37.49
N ASN A 83 -15.36 -4.45 37.16
CA ASN A 83 -15.48 -3.53 36.03
C ASN A 83 -14.85 -4.19 34.79
N THR A 84 -15.24 -5.44 34.52
CA THR A 84 -15.06 -6.01 33.20
C THR A 84 -16.20 -5.42 32.37
N GLU A 85 -15.94 -4.31 31.66
CA GLU A 85 -16.86 -3.81 30.64
C GLU A 85 -17.10 -4.95 29.65
N GLU A 86 -18.28 -5.55 29.74
CA GLU A 86 -18.75 -6.57 28.82
C GLU A 86 -18.82 -5.92 27.44
N LEU A 87 -17.98 -6.39 26.51
CA LEU A 87 -17.97 -5.93 25.12
C LEU A 87 -19.40 -6.01 24.58
N ALA A 88 -19.97 -4.89 24.15
CA ALA A 88 -21.28 -4.94 23.54
C ALA A 88 -21.19 -5.79 22.27
N GLU A 89 -22.19 -6.63 22.02
CA GLU A 89 -22.21 -7.50 20.83
C GLU A 89 -22.09 -6.70 19.52
N THR A 90 -22.36 -5.39 19.54
CA THR A 90 -22.28 -4.48 18.41
C THR A 90 -20.93 -3.79 18.22
N ASP A 91 -20.03 -3.83 19.21
CA ASP A 91 -18.75 -3.11 19.13
C ASP A 91 -17.83 -3.72 18.07
N VAL A 92 -17.23 -2.84 17.27
CA VAL A 92 -16.31 -3.20 16.19
C VAL A 92 -14.86 -2.80 16.48
N ALA A 93 -14.67 -1.84 17.39
CA ALA A 93 -13.35 -1.32 17.72
C ALA A 93 -13.22 -1.03 19.22
N LYS A 94 -11.98 -1.13 19.72
CA LYS A 94 -11.61 -0.75 21.08
C LYS A 94 -10.36 0.13 21.04
N ASN A 95 -10.39 1.26 21.73
CA ASN A 95 -9.16 2.02 21.97
C ASN A 95 -8.40 1.36 23.13
N LEU A 96 -7.23 0.80 22.85
CA LEU A 96 -6.43 0.09 23.85
C LEU A 96 -5.78 1.02 24.88
N THR A 97 -5.66 2.31 24.57
CA THR A 97 -5.15 3.32 25.51
C THR A 97 -6.19 3.64 26.57
N THR A 98 -7.45 3.87 26.17
CA THR A 98 -8.53 4.30 27.08
C THR A 98 -9.35 3.14 27.64
N GLY A 99 -9.40 2.01 26.93
CA GLY A 99 -10.27 0.89 27.22
C GLY A 99 -11.66 0.98 26.59
N GLU A 100 -12.04 2.15 26.06
CA GLU A 100 -13.36 2.43 25.49
C GLU A 100 -13.62 1.61 24.21
N THR A 101 -14.87 1.18 24.04
CA THR A 101 -15.34 0.43 22.88
C THR A 101 -16.30 1.25 22.03
N TYR A 102 -16.38 0.91 20.74
CA TYR A 102 -17.12 1.67 19.76
C TYR A 102 -17.88 0.77 18.79
N GLU A 103 -19.14 1.10 18.54
CA GLU A 103 -19.97 0.49 17.49
C GLU A 103 -19.54 0.89 16.07
N LEU A 104 -18.80 2.01 15.93
CA LEU A 104 -18.34 2.54 14.64
C LEU A 104 -16.84 2.87 14.69
N LEU A 105 -16.08 2.39 13.69
CA LEU A 105 -14.66 2.70 13.56
C LEU A 105 -14.38 4.19 13.33
N ASP A 106 -15.24 4.88 12.57
CA ASP A 106 -15.12 6.34 12.39
C ASP A 106 -15.17 7.09 13.73
N THR A 107 -16.02 6.67 14.68
CA THR A 107 -16.10 7.27 16.02
C THR A 107 -14.83 6.99 16.81
N ALA A 108 -14.35 5.74 16.81
CA ALA A 108 -13.09 5.37 17.46
C ALA A 108 -11.92 6.23 16.96
N VAL A 109 -11.82 6.44 15.64
CA VAL A 109 -10.76 7.26 15.02
C VAL A 109 -10.93 8.75 15.33
N GLU A 110 -12.17 9.25 15.35
CA GLU A 110 -12.47 10.65 15.66
C GLU A 110 -12.06 11.00 17.11
N GLU A 111 -12.41 10.13 18.06
CA GLU A 111 -12.15 10.30 19.50
C GLU A 111 -10.73 9.94 19.92
N ALA A 112 -10.04 9.05 19.18
CA ALA A 112 -8.66 8.69 19.44
C ALA A 112 -7.73 9.92 19.48
N THR A 113 -6.77 9.89 20.40
CA THR A 113 -5.74 10.89 20.54
C THR A 113 -4.47 10.51 19.78
N GLU A 114 -3.55 11.47 19.61
CA GLU A 114 -2.30 11.25 18.90
C GLU A 114 -1.48 10.13 19.59
N GLY A 115 -1.20 9.06 18.86
CA GLY A 115 -0.43 7.90 19.34
C GLY A 115 -1.28 6.73 19.86
N ASP A 116 -2.61 6.83 19.83
CA ASP A 116 -3.48 5.76 20.30
C ASP A 116 -3.40 4.51 19.42
N THR A 117 -3.69 3.37 20.06
CA THR A 117 -3.86 2.08 19.39
C THR A 117 -5.33 1.67 19.40
N ILE A 118 -5.89 1.43 18.22
CA ILE A 118 -7.26 0.95 18.02
C ILE A 118 -7.19 -0.52 17.63
N GLU A 119 -7.72 -1.39 18.48
CA GLU A 119 -7.93 -2.80 18.18
C GLU A 119 -9.25 -2.98 17.41
N LEU A 120 -9.19 -3.58 16.24
CA LEU A 120 -10.37 -4.08 15.55
C LEU A 120 -10.83 -5.39 16.20
N LEU A 121 -12.06 -5.37 16.69
CA LEU A 121 -12.75 -6.53 17.25
C LEU A 121 -13.50 -7.33 16.17
N LYS A 122 -13.93 -6.63 15.11
CA LYS A 122 -14.73 -7.17 13.98
C LYS A 122 -14.43 -6.37 12.71
N ASP A 123 -14.97 -6.84 11.59
CA ASP A 123 -14.97 -6.08 10.34
C ASP A 123 -15.72 -4.75 10.52
N ALA A 124 -15.17 -3.68 9.96
CA ALA A 124 -15.70 -2.34 10.12
C ALA A 124 -15.47 -1.48 8.87
N ASP A 125 -16.36 -0.52 8.66
CA ASP A 125 -16.20 0.49 7.62
C ASP A 125 -15.47 1.72 8.18
N LEU A 126 -14.54 2.26 7.39
CA LEU A 126 -13.96 3.59 7.62
C LEU A 126 -14.40 4.50 6.48
N THR A 127 -15.06 5.60 6.82
CA THR A 127 -15.66 6.52 5.84
C THR A 127 -15.11 7.94 5.91
N LYS A 128 -14.40 8.29 6.99
CA LYS A 128 -13.75 9.59 7.18
C LYS A 128 -12.23 9.46 7.20
N GLY A 129 -11.54 10.45 6.60
CA GLY A 129 -10.09 10.54 6.70
C GLY A 129 -9.67 11.14 8.05
N PHE A 130 -8.40 10.94 8.39
CA PHE A 130 -7.81 11.44 9.63
C PHE A 130 -6.35 11.82 9.40
N ASN A 131 -5.82 12.66 10.28
CA ASN A 131 -4.44 13.13 10.24
C ASN A 131 -3.90 13.21 11.68
N LYS A 132 -3.65 12.04 12.26
CA LYS A 132 -3.10 11.81 13.60
C LYS A 132 -2.40 10.46 13.61
N THR A 133 -1.30 10.34 14.35
CA THR A 133 -0.57 9.08 14.56
C THR A 133 -1.53 8.08 15.20
N LEU A 134 -1.72 6.94 14.56
CA LEU A 134 -2.58 5.86 15.04
C LEU A 134 -1.99 4.52 14.65
N THR A 135 -2.18 3.54 15.53
CA THR A 135 -1.93 2.13 15.24
C THR A 135 -3.26 1.39 15.19
N PHE A 136 -3.52 0.65 14.12
CA PHE A 136 -4.60 -0.34 14.06
C PHE A 136 -4.02 -1.73 14.30
N THR A 137 -4.70 -2.53 15.12
CA THR A 137 -4.35 -3.93 15.39
C THR A 137 -5.61 -4.80 15.50
N GLY A 138 -5.47 -6.05 15.95
CA GLY A 138 -6.58 -6.98 16.17
C GLY A 138 -6.85 -7.92 15.00
N ASN A 139 -8.08 -8.45 14.94
CA ASN A 139 -8.50 -9.40 13.93
C ASN A 139 -9.78 -8.87 13.27
N GLY A 140 -9.64 -8.36 12.04
CA GLY A 140 -10.77 -7.77 11.32
C GLY A 140 -10.34 -7.06 10.05
N LYS A 141 -11.34 -6.78 9.22
CA LYS A 141 -11.18 -6.05 7.96
C LYS A 141 -11.71 -4.62 8.07
N ILE A 142 -10.84 -3.64 7.82
CA ILE A 142 -11.24 -2.27 7.52
C ILE A 142 -11.66 -2.22 6.04
N THR A 143 -12.88 -1.79 5.78
CA THR A 143 -13.37 -1.54 4.43
C THR A 143 -13.55 -0.05 4.19
N THR A 144 -12.96 0.45 3.12
CA THR A 144 -13.14 1.85 2.68
C THR A 144 -13.57 1.85 1.22
N ASN A 145 -14.84 2.16 0.98
CA ASN A 145 -15.40 2.35 -0.37
C ASN A 145 -15.72 3.82 -0.66
N LYS A 146 -15.09 4.72 0.10
CA LYS A 146 -15.30 6.17 0.07
C LYS A 146 -13.99 6.90 -0.21
N GLN A 147 -14.09 8.08 -0.80
CA GLN A 147 -12.96 9.00 -0.82
C GLN A 147 -12.80 9.57 0.59
N LEU A 148 -11.78 9.09 1.30
CA LEU A 148 -11.42 9.67 2.60
C LEU A 148 -10.94 11.11 2.39
N THR A 149 -11.34 11.99 3.28
CA THR A 149 -10.97 13.42 3.27
C THR A 149 -10.49 13.81 4.65
N SER A 150 -9.43 14.62 4.72
CA SER A 150 -8.95 15.20 5.97
C SER A 150 -8.42 16.61 5.73
N ASP A 151 -8.34 17.40 6.79
CA ASP A 151 -7.74 18.74 6.76
C ASP A 151 -8.36 19.71 5.73
N GLY A 152 -9.62 19.46 5.32
CA GLY A 152 -10.35 20.25 4.33
C GLY A 152 -10.03 19.94 2.87
N GLU A 153 -9.21 18.92 2.61
CA GLU A 153 -8.82 18.50 1.27
C GLU A 153 -9.78 17.46 0.67
N GLY A 154 -9.83 17.38 -0.66
CA GLY A 154 -10.65 16.40 -1.40
C GLY A 154 -10.11 14.96 -1.35
N TRP A 155 -9.10 14.71 -0.53
CA TRP A 155 -8.42 13.43 -0.33
C TRP A 155 -7.90 13.33 1.11
N MET A 156 -7.42 12.15 1.51
CA MET A 156 -6.82 11.99 2.83
C MET A 156 -5.41 12.56 2.81
N CYS A 157 -5.13 13.46 3.73
CA CYS A 157 -3.81 14.00 4.00
C CYS A 157 -3.27 13.34 5.27
N PHE A 158 -2.19 12.59 5.17
CA PHE A 158 -1.57 11.97 6.33
C PHE A 158 -0.16 12.51 6.58
N GLY A 159 0.08 12.99 7.80
CA GLY A 159 1.31 13.70 8.16
C GLY A 159 1.36 15.13 7.62
N LEU A 160 0.22 15.67 7.17
CA LEU A 160 0.15 17.08 6.79
C LEU A 160 0.37 17.94 8.03
N TYR A 161 1.25 18.94 7.91
CA TYR A 161 1.78 19.81 8.99
C TYR A 161 2.71 19.14 10.00
N ASP A 162 2.75 17.81 10.06
CA ASP A 162 3.65 17.05 10.91
C ASP A 162 4.10 15.75 10.23
N SER A 163 5.28 15.81 9.60
CA SER A 163 5.88 14.66 8.90
C SER A 163 6.42 13.58 9.84
N SER A 164 6.38 13.78 11.16
CA SER A 164 6.76 12.75 12.13
C SER A 164 5.66 11.72 12.40
N ARG A 165 4.43 12.00 11.95
CA ARG A 165 3.27 11.13 12.17
C ARG A 165 3.42 9.78 11.49
N GLU A 166 2.92 8.77 12.18
CA GLU A 166 2.96 7.38 11.72
C GLU A 166 1.56 6.75 11.72
N LEU A 167 1.16 6.22 10.56
CA LEU A 167 -0.01 5.36 10.44
C LEU A 167 0.47 3.93 10.39
N THR A 168 0.12 3.12 11.39
CA THR A 168 0.60 1.76 11.52
C THR A 168 -0.55 0.76 11.45
N LEU A 169 -0.40 -0.28 10.63
CA LEU A 169 -1.21 -1.49 10.64
C LEU A 169 -0.35 -2.62 11.20
N ASP A 170 -0.77 -3.21 12.31
CA ASP A 170 0.03 -4.17 13.08
C ASP A 170 -0.78 -5.43 13.41
N GLY A 171 -0.42 -6.55 12.77
CA GLY A 171 -0.92 -7.88 13.11
C GLY A 171 -1.53 -8.64 11.94
N ALA A 172 -1.25 -9.95 11.88
CA ALA A 172 -1.63 -10.83 10.77
C ALA A 172 -3.15 -11.02 10.58
N GLY A 173 -3.95 -10.69 11.59
CA GLY A 173 -5.41 -10.72 11.51
C GLY A 173 -6.03 -9.44 10.94
N LEU A 174 -5.24 -8.38 10.73
CA LEU A 174 -5.71 -7.09 10.28
C LEU A 174 -5.55 -6.94 8.77
N THR A 175 -6.65 -6.61 8.10
CA THR A 175 -6.64 -6.24 6.69
C THR A 175 -7.33 -4.90 6.49
N TRP A 176 -6.84 -4.09 5.55
CA TRP A 176 -7.52 -2.87 5.10
C TRP A 176 -7.65 -2.91 3.58
N GLU A 177 -8.89 -2.94 3.09
CA GLU A 177 -9.21 -2.74 1.68
C GLU A 177 -9.73 -1.33 1.45
N TRP A 178 -8.99 -0.55 0.66
CA TRP A 178 -9.38 0.80 0.29
C TRP A 178 -9.57 0.91 -1.22
N LYS A 179 -10.81 1.12 -1.65
CA LYS A 179 -11.20 1.29 -3.05
C LYS A 179 -11.56 2.75 -3.30
N SER A 180 -11.01 3.32 -4.37
CA SER A 180 -11.40 4.66 -4.83
C SER A 180 -12.91 4.74 -5.05
N GLU A 181 -13.54 5.84 -4.61
CA GLU A 181 -14.98 6.03 -4.75
C GLU A 181 -15.37 6.37 -6.20
N VAL A 182 -16.41 5.69 -6.71
CA VAL A 182 -16.92 5.92 -8.06
C VAL A 182 -17.58 7.29 -8.16
N GLY A 183 -17.25 8.03 -9.22
CA GLY A 183 -17.92 9.30 -9.55
C GLY A 183 -17.45 10.53 -8.76
N THR A 184 -16.41 10.44 -7.92
CA THR A 184 -15.90 11.59 -7.16
C THR A 184 -14.68 12.28 -7.79
N ALA A 185 -13.99 11.66 -8.77
CA ALA A 185 -12.83 12.23 -9.47
C ALA A 185 -11.76 12.89 -8.58
N PRO A 186 -11.37 12.29 -7.44
CA PRO A 186 -10.32 12.86 -6.61
C PRO A 186 -8.99 12.70 -7.31
N TRP A 187 -8.10 13.69 -7.21
CA TRP A 187 -6.79 13.61 -7.87
C TRP A 187 -5.95 12.42 -7.38
N LEU A 188 -6.09 12.07 -6.11
CA LEU A 188 -5.36 11.00 -5.43
C LEU A 188 -6.20 10.40 -4.29
N MET A 189 -5.85 9.21 -3.80
CA MET A 189 -6.50 8.63 -2.61
C MET A 189 -5.86 9.12 -1.32
N LEU A 190 -4.52 9.03 -1.23
CA LEU A 190 -3.71 9.40 -0.06
C LEU A 190 -2.56 10.33 -0.41
N SER A 191 -2.52 11.51 0.22
CA SER A 191 -1.37 12.42 0.23
C SER A 191 -0.54 12.12 1.46
N LEU A 192 0.63 11.51 1.27
CA LEU A 192 1.49 11.03 2.35
C LEU A 192 2.66 11.99 2.57
N SER A 193 2.74 12.54 3.77
CA SER A 193 3.86 13.38 4.24
C SER A 193 4.57 12.78 5.45
N GLY A 194 3.90 11.89 6.18
CA GLY A 194 4.47 11.12 7.30
C GLY A 194 4.93 9.73 6.87
N LYS A 195 4.75 8.76 7.75
CA LYS A 195 5.06 7.35 7.50
C LYS A 195 3.82 6.49 7.46
N LEU A 196 3.82 5.52 6.55
CA LEU A 196 2.86 4.43 6.48
C LEU A 196 3.59 3.12 6.79
N ASN A 197 3.23 2.47 7.90
CA ASN A 197 3.82 1.22 8.35
C ASN A 197 2.80 0.08 8.22
N ILE A 198 3.16 -1.00 7.54
CA ILE A 198 2.39 -2.24 7.47
C ILE A 198 3.29 -3.35 8.00
N THR A 199 2.96 -3.90 9.17
CA THR A 199 3.87 -4.80 9.90
C THR A 199 3.19 -6.02 10.50
N ASN A 200 4.01 -7.01 10.88
CA ASN A 200 3.63 -8.19 11.64
C ASN A 200 2.48 -8.98 10.99
N GLY A 201 2.51 -9.09 9.66
CA GLY A 201 1.51 -9.80 8.87
C GLY A 201 0.29 -8.98 8.43
N ALA A 202 0.17 -7.71 8.86
CA ALA A 202 -0.96 -6.88 8.44
C ALA A 202 -0.98 -6.69 6.92
N THR A 203 -2.18 -6.50 6.35
CA THR A 203 -2.36 -6.29 4.92
C THR A 203 -3.06 -4.97 4.61
N LEU A 204 -2.49 -4.16 3.72
CA LEU A 204 -3.18 -3.03 3.08
C LEU A 204 -3.33 -3.32 1.58
N SER A 205 -4.52 -3.14 1.04
CA SER A 205 -4.79 -3.23 -0.39
C SER A 205 -5.53 -1.99 -0.87
N MET A 206 -4.89 -1.20 -1.72
CA MET A 206 -5.48 -0.02 -2.35
C MET A 206 -5.91 -0.35 -3.78
N THR A 207 -7.06 0.16 -4.21
CA THR A 207 -7.55 0.02 -5.58
C THR A 207 -7.82 1.39 -6.19
N VAL A 208 -7.14 1.68 -7.30
CA VAL A 208 -7.31 2.89 -8.10
C VAL A 208 -7.95 2.54 -9.44
N ASP A 209 -9.15 3.09 -9.71
CA ASP A 209 -9.84 2.90 -10.99
C ASP A 209 -9.91 4.22 -11.79
N SER A 210 -8.98 4.40 -12.71
CA SER A 210 -8.91 5.59 -13.59
C SER A 210 -10.03 5.69 -14.61
N GLY A 211 -10.90 4.67 -14.70
CA GLY A 211 -12.10 4.67 -15.52
C GLY A 211 -13.25 5.38 -14.80
N SER A 212 -13.78 4.71 -13.78
CA SER A 212 -15.02 5.10 -13.11
C SER A 212 -14.83 6.18 -12.05
N THR A 213 -13.64 6.27 -11.45
CA THR A 213 -13.35 7.28 -10.44
C THR A 213 -12.64 8.47 -11.06
N GLY A 214 -11.70 8.26 -11.98
CA GLY A 214 -10.86 9.31 -12.56
C GLY A 214 -9.66 9.69 -11.68
N SER A 215 -9.37 8.90 -10.65
CA SER A 215 -8.20 9.09 -9.80
C SER A 215 -6.89 8.97 -10.57
N ARG A 216 -5.97 9.91 -10.34
CA ARG A 216 -4.68 9.94 -11.04
C ARG A 216 -3.59 9.17 -10.32
N ASN A 217 -3.66 9.04 -9.00
CA ASN A 217 -2.65 8.35 -8.20
C ASN A 217 -3.32 7.60 -7.05
N ALA A 218 -2.82 6.43 -6.66
CA ALA A 218 -3.20 5.83 -5.39
C ALA A 218 -2.56 6.64 -4.24
N ILE A 219 -1.24 6.78 -4.24
CA ILE A 219 -0.50 7.56 -3.24
C ILE A 219 0.32 8.67 -3.91
N TYR A 220 0.15 9.88 -3.40
CA TYR A 220 1.05 11.00 -3.68
C TYR A 220 2.00 11.19 -2.48
N MET A 221 3.28 10.97 -2.71
CA MET A 221 4.33 10.99 -1.69
C MET A 221 5.02 12.35 -1.67
N ASN A 222 4.89 13.08 -0.57
CA ASN A 222 5.61 14.33 -0.35
C ASN A 222 7.04 14.06 0.16
N ALA A 223 7.93 15.03 -0.04
CA ALA A 223 9.31 14.95 0.42
C ALA A 223 9.42 14.60 1.91
N GLY A 224 10.21 13.58 2.21
CA GLY A 224 10.43 13.03 3.55
C GLY A 224 9.50 11.86 3.91
N SER A 225 8.48 11.57 3.11
CA SER A 225 7.57 10.45 3.40
C SER A 225 8.19 9.08 3.18
N GLU A 226 7.71 8.10 3.95
CA GLU A 226 8.20 6.72 3.92
C GLU A 226 7.03 5.73 3.94
N ILE A 227 7.13 4.68 3.12
CA ILE A 227 6.31 3.48 3.22
C ILE A 227 7.20 2.35 3.73
N ASN A 228 6.82 1.74 4.84
CA ASN A 228 7.55 0.64 5.47
C ASN A 228 6.65 -0.60 5.51
N VAL A 229 7.06 -1.66 4.82
CA VAL A 229 6.39 -2.97 4.87
C VAL A 229 7.36 -3.96 5.50
N THR A 230 7.09 -4.36 6.74
CA THR A 230 8.07 -5.03 7.60
C THR A 230 7.51 -6.27 8.28
N ASN A 231 8.37 -7.19 8.72
CA ASN A 231 7.99 -8.33 9.57
C ASN A 231 6.80 -9.14 9.03
N GLY A 232 6.83 -9.46 7.73
CA GLY A 232 5.77 -10.21 7.07
C GLY A 232 4.55 -9.40 6.64
N GLY A 233 4.60 -8.06 6.70
CA GLY A 233 3.50 -7.21 6.20
C GLY A 233 3.28 -7.34 4.69
N HIS A 234 2.08 -6.98 4.25
CA HIS A 234 1.66 -7.06 2.85
C HIS A 234 1.05 -5.75 2.37
N PHE A 235 1.61 -5.13 1.34
CA PHE A 235 1.02 -3.93 0.73
C PHE A 235 0.81 -4.10 -0.77
N ASN A 236 -0.43 -3.90 -1.21
CA ASN A 236 -0.85 -4.07 -2.59
C ASN A 236 -1.49 -2.79 -3.13
N ILE A 237 -1.19 -2.45 -4.39
CA ILE A 237 -1.89 -1.43 -5.16
C ILE A 237 -2.38 -2.05 -6.47
N PHE A 238 -3.68 -2.03 -6.67
CA PHE A 238 -4.34 -2.55 -7.87
C PHE A 238 -4.87 -1.39 -8.72
N GLY A 239 -4.49 -1.36 -9.99
CA GLY A 239 -4.98 -0.42 -10.98
C GLY A 239 -5.99 -1.06 -11.92
N TYR A 240 -7.08 -0.34 -12.20
CA TYR A 240 -8.08 -0.73 -13.20
C TYR A 240 -8.35 0.42 -14.17
N SER A 241 -8.63 0.07 -15.43
CA SER A 241 -8.98 1.04 -16.49
C SER A 241 -7.96 2.17 -16.68
N THR A 242 -6.68 1.89 -16.46
CA THR A 242 -5.55 2.84 -16.45
C THR A 242 -4.90 3.07 -17.82
N GLY A 243 -5.25 2.25 -18.82
CA GLY A 243 -4.74 2.37 -20.19
C GLY A 243 -5.07 3.74 -20.82
N GLY A 244 -4.04 4.45 -21.27
CA GLY A 244 -4.18 5.79 -21.86
C GLY A 244 -4.62 6.89 -20.88
N LYS A 245 -4.60 6.63 -19.57
CA LYS A 245 -5.04 7.56 -18.52
C LYS A 245 -4.01 7.65 -17.41
N GLU A 246 -4.04 8.76 -16.67
CA GLU A 246 -3.30 8.84 -15.41
C GLU A 246 -3.92 7.87 -14.39
N GLY A 247 -3.08 7.15 -13.65
CA GLY A 247 -3.50 6.07 -12.74
C GLY A 247 -2.31 5.44 -12.04
N GLN A 248 -1.45 6.27 -11.47
CA GLN A 248 -0.16 5.87 -10.94
C GLN A 248 -0.31 5.15 -9.60
N GLY A 249 0.52 4.14 -9.35
CA GLY A 249 0.61 3.55 -8.02
C GLY A 249 1.16 4.57 -7.03
N LEU A 250 2.40 5.02 -7.27
CA LEU A 250 3.08 6.04 -6.48
C LEU A 250 3.52 7.22 -7.34
N GLN A 251 3.29 8.45 -6.87
CA GLN A 251 3.79 9.67 -7.49
C GLN A 251 4.47 10.53 -6.43
N LEU A 252 5.71 10.97 -6.66
CA LEU A 252 6.41 11.88 -5.74
C LEU A 252 6.23 13.35 -6.13
N ASP A 253 6.18 14.23 -5.14
CA ASP A 253 6.20 15.69 -5.35
C ASP A 253 7.56 16.22 -5.82
N LYS A 254 8.64 15.62 -5.29
CA LYS A 254 10.03 15.96 -5.56
C LYS A 254 10.84 14.71 -5.85
N THR A 255 11.64 14.80 -6.89
CA THR A 255 12.51 13.72 -7.36
C THR A 255 13.42 13.23 -6.24
N GLY A 256 13.40 11.93 -5.92
CA GLY A 256 14.37 11.34 -4.99
C GLY A 256 14.15 11.66 -3.51
N GLN A 257 13.00 12.21 -3.11
CA GLN A 257 12.78 12.65 -1.72
C GLN A 257 11.78 11.78 -0.93
N ALA A 258 11.43 10.58 -1.39
CA ALA A 258 10.60 9.65 -0.62
C ALA A 258 11.12 8.20 -0.72
N LYS A 259 10.75 7.37 0.25
CA LYS A 259 11.30 6.01 0.39
C LYS A 259 10.23 4.93 0.45
N VAL A 260 10.57 3.76 -0.08
CA VAL A 260 9.82 2.51 0.11
C VAL A 260 10.78 1.45 0.64
N ASN A 261 10.49 0.93 1.83
CA ASN A 261 11.28 -0.11 2.49
C ASN A 261 10.43 -1.38 2.62
N VAL A 262 10.94 -2.51 2.14
CA VAL A 262 10.25 -3.81 2.19
C VAL A 262 11.19 -4.83 2.82
N THR A 263 10.95 -5.19 4.08
CA THR A 263 11.91 -5.98 4.87
C THR A 263 11.27 -7.11 5.67
N GLY A 264 12.08 -8.11 6.08
CA GLY A 264 11.66 -9.09 7.08
C GLY A 264 10.56 -10.05 6.64
N GLY A 265 10.65 -10.59 5.43
CA GLY A 265 9.68 -11.56 4.89
C GLY A 265 8.41 -10.94 4.32
N SER A 266 8.43 -9.64 4.02
CA SER A 266 7.26 -8.88 3.60
C SER A 266 7.00 -8.95 2.09
N THR A 267 5.83 -8.47 1.64
CA THR A 267 5.50 -8.37 0.22
C THR A 267 4.97 -7.00 -0.16
N PHE A 268 5.44 -6.47 -1.29
CA PHE A 268 4.95 -5.24 -1.90
C PHE A 268 4.59 -5.51 -3.38
N LEU A 269 3.35 -5.20 -3.76
CA LEU A 269 2.82 -5.44 -5.10
C LEU A 269 2.18 -4.17 -5.68
N ILE A 270 2.53 -3.85 -6.93
CA ILE A 270 1.75 -2.96 -7.78
C ILE A 270 1.35 -3.71 -9.04
N ASP A 271 0.06 -3.73 -9.35
CA ASP A 271 -0.50 -4.49 -10.47
C ASP A 271 -1.55 -3.66 -11.23
N GLY A 272 -1.42 -3.53 -12.55
CA GLY A 272 -2.45 -2.93 -13.40
C GLY A 272 -2.53 -1.40 -13.40
N THR A 273 -1.64 -0.71 -12.67
CA THR A 273 -1.58 0.77 -12.67
C THR A 273 -1.13 1.33 -14.03
N ASN A 274 -1.29 2.64 -14.28
CA ASN A 274 -0.72 3.23 -15.49
C ASN A 274 0.82 3.15 -15.43
N ARG A 275 1.41 3.70 -14.38
CA ARG A 275 2.81 3.53 -13.99
C ARG A 275 2.87 3.04 -12.56
N GLY A 276 3.80 2.12 -12.28
CA GLY A 276 3.98 1.59 -10.93
C GLY A 276 4.39 2.70 -9.97
N TYR A 277 5.53 3.35 -10.25
CA TYR A 277 5.96 4.54 -9.53
C TYR A 277 6.65 5.58 -10.41
N VAL A 278 6.51 6.85 -10.05
CA VAL A 278 6.97 7.99 -10.82
C VAL A 278 7.77 8.96 -9.94
N ASN A 279 8.76 9.62 -10.55
CA ASN A 279 9.58 10.66 -9.93
C ASN A 279 10.56 10.12 -8.87
N SER A 280 11.11 8.93 -9.14
CA SER A 280 12.38 8.45 -8.60
C SER A 280 12.46 8.21 -7.08
N PRO A 281 11.58 7.41 -6.45
CA PRO A 281 11.76 7.03 -5.05
C PRO A 281 13.06 6.26 -4.80
N GLU A 282 13.52 6.25 -3.55
CA GLU A 282 14.51 5.28 -3.08
C GLU A 282 13.77 4.01 -2.62
N ILE A 283 14.12 2.87 -3.20
CA ILE A 283 13.51 1.57 -2.90
C ILE A 283 14.57 0.65 -2.30
N TYR A 284 14.26 0.10 -1.13
CA TYR A 284 15.09 -0.87 -0.42
C TYR A 284 14.30 -2.15 -0.13
N VAL A 285 14.82 -3.29 -0.57
CA VAL A 285 14.20 -4.61 -0.40
C VAL A 285 15.19 -5.55 0.30
N ASP A 286 14.77 -6.15 1.41
CA ASP A 286 15.62 -6.99 2.25
C ASP A 286 14.87 -8.24 2.71
N ASN A 287 15.31 -9.43 2.27
CA ASN A 287 14.66 -10.69 2.62
C ASN A 287 13.14 -10.66 2.42
N SER A 288 12.70 -10.10 1.30
CA SER A 288 11.30 -9.77 1.02
C SER A 288 11.00 -9.80 -0.48
N GLN A 289 9.72 -9.66 -0.84
CA GLN A 289 9.26 -9.69 -2.22
C GLN A 289 8.78 -8.31 -2.68
N PHE A 290 9.25 -7.86 -3.85
CA PHE A 290 8.82 -6.61 -4.48
C PHE A 290 8.43 -6.87 -5.94
N THR A 291 7.18 -6.60 -6.29
CA THR A 291 6.65 -6.88 -7.63
C THR A 291 5.96 -5.65 -8.22
N VAL A 292 6.28 -5.30 -9.45
CA VAL A 292 5.53 -4.34 -10.26
C VAL A 292 5.19 -4.99 -11.59
N GLN A 293 3.90 -5.12 -11.89
CA GLN A 293 3.45 -5.87 -13.05
C GLN A 293 2.24 -5.27 -13.74
N ASN A 294 2.04 -5.68 -14.99
CA ASN A 294 0.89 -5.35 -15.82
C ASN A 294 0.61 -3.84 -15.91
N CYS A 295 1.63 -2.99 -15.73
CA CYS A 295 1.45 -1.56 -15.86
C CYS A 295 1.15 -1.23 -17.32
N THR A 296 0.19 -0.34 -17.58
CA THR A 296 -0.19 0.05 -18.95
C THR A 296 0.79 1.05 -19.59
N ALA A 297 1.82 1.45 -18.84
CA ALA A 297 2.97 2.23 -19.25
C ALA A 297 4.21 1.74 -18.47
N ASN A 298 5.18 2.62 -18.19
CA ASN A 298 6.39 2.25 -17.46
C ASN A 298 6.07 1.79 -16.03
N ALA A 299 6.59 0.63 -15.61
CA ALA A 299 6.50 0.22 -14.21
C ALA A 299 7.24 1.17 -13.26
N SER A 300 8.31 1.82 -13.74
CA SER A 300 9.15 2.68 -12.92
C SER A 300 9.72 3.87 -13.71
N ASN A 301 10.09 4.93 -12.98
CA ASN A 301 10.76 6.09 -13.54
C ASN A 301 11.80 6.70 -12.58
N GLY A 302 13.03 6.18 -12.68
CA GLY A 302 14.22 6.64 -11.97
C GLY A 302 14.29 6.17 -10.52
N GLY A 303 15.19 6.80 -9.76
CA GLY A 303 15.39 6.52 -8.33
C GLY A 303 16.65 5.71 -8.04
N VAL A 304 16.72 5.17 -6.84
CA VAL A 304 17.76 4.22 -6.41
C VAL A 304 17.05 2.95 -6.01
N PHE A 305 17.52 1.81 -6.51
CA PHE A 305 16.97 0.51 -6.20
C PHE A 305 18.04 -0.37 -5.57
N THR A 306 17.78 -0.84 -4.36
CA THR A 306 18.66 -1.77 -3.65
C THR A 306 17.87 -2.99 -3.21
N ALA A 307 18.35 -4.18 -3.53
CA ALA A 307 17.80 -5.45 -3.06
C ALA A 307 18.91 -6.35 -2.49
N THR A 308 18.63 -6.95 -1.34
CA THR A 308 19.61 -7.76 -0.61
C THR A 308 18.97 -8.92 0.15
N ASN A 309 19.83 -9.84 0.61
CA ASN A 309 19.52 -10.94 1.53
C ASN A 309 18.32 -11.79 1.07
N TYR A 310 18.46 -12.54 -0.02
CA TYR A 310 17.39 -13.40 -0.55
C TYR A 310 16.13 -12.63 -1.00
N ALA A 311 16.23 -11.32 -1.25
CA ALA A 311 15.14 -10.56 -1.84
C ALA A 311 14.71 -11.16 -3.19
N VAL A 312 13.40 -11.17 -3.45
CA VAL A 312 12.81 -11.57 -4.74
C VAL A 312 12.16 -10.36 -5.38
N VAL A 313 12.65 -9.96 -6.55
CA VAL A 313 12.21 -8.76 -7.24
C VAL A 313 11.69 -9.11 -8.63
N LYS A 314 10.52 -8.56 -9.00
CA LYS A 314 9.83 -8.88 -10.25
C LYS A 314 9.30 -7.63 -10.94
N TYR A 315 9.66 -7.47 -12.22
CA TYR A 315 9.10 -6.47 -13.12
C TYR A 315 8.54 -7.16 -14.37
N LEU A 316 7.22 -7.36 -14.41
CA LEU A 316 6.60 -8.30 -15.35
C LEU A 316 5.51 -7.66 -16.21
N ASN A 317 5.49 -7.96 -17.51
CA ASN A 317 4.35 -7.66 -18.39
C ASN A 317 3.98 -6.16 -18.45
N ASN A 318 4.94 -5.25 -18.25
CA ASN A 318 4.66 -3.82 -18.28
C ASN A 318 4.75 -3.32 -19.73
N ALA A 319 3.79 -2.49 -20.16
CA ALA A 319 3.77 -1.98 -21.53
C ALA A 319 4.97 -1.07 -21.85
N GLY A 320 5.60 -0.50 -20.81
CA GLY A 320 6.79 0.34 -20.93
C GLY A 320 8.06 -0.32 -20.37
N HIS A 321 8.88 0.48 -19.67
CA HIS A 321 10.06 -0.06 -18.96
C HIS A 321 9.65 -0.94 -17.77
N GLY A 322 10.47 -1.96 -17.48
CA GLY A 322 10.46 -2.69 -16.21
C GLY A 322 11.04 -1.84 -15.08
N LEU A 323 12.33 -2.02 -14.78
CA LEU A 323 13.07 -1.16 -13.84
C LEU A 323 13.88 -0.10 -14.60
N SER A 324 13.63 1.18 -14.33
CA SER A 324 14.46 2.31 -14.75
C SER A 324 14.90 3.06 -13.50
N ALA A 325 16.21 3.09 -13.24
CA ALA A 325 16.80 3.69 -12.06
C ALA A 325 18.13 4.40 -12.40
N SER A 326 18.60 5.24 -11.48
CA SER A 326 19.97 5.77 -11.55
C SER A 326 20.99 4.74 -11.09
N ARG A 327 20.67 4.01 -10.02
CA ARG A 327 21.51 2.97 -9.43
C ARG A 327 20.67 1.75 -9.12
N VAL A 328 21.20 0.58 -9.48
CA VAL A 328 20.64 -0.73 -9.14
C VAL A 328 21.72 -1.55 -8.44
N ASN A 329 21.47 -1.94 -7.20
CA ASN A 329 22.38 -2.76 -6.39
C ASN A 329 21.67 -4.05 -5.97
N LEU A 330 22.19 -5.20 -6.41
CA LEU A 330 21.70 -6.53 -6.06
C LEU A 330 22.80 -7.31 -5.34
N SER A 331 22.53 -7.73 -4.09
CA SER A 331 23.51 -8.45 -3.27
C SER A 331 22.93 -9.58 -2.44
N ASN A 332 23.80 -10.41 -1.85
CA ASN A 332 23.48 -11.44 -0.86
C ASN A 332 22.31 -12.34 -1.30
N TYR A 333 22.51 -13.09 -2.39
CA TYR A 333 21.53 -14.06 -2.91
C TYR A 333 20.21 -13.46 -3.37
N THR A 334 20.20 -12.20 -3.82
CA THR A 334 19.01 -11.59 -4.42
C THR A 334 18.65 -12.27 -5.74
N ASN A 335 17.36 -12.51 -5.97
CA ASN A 335 16.82 -13.00 -7.24
C ASN A 335 15.96 -11.91 -7.89
N PHE A 336 16.41 -11.40 -9.02
CA PHE A 336 15.72 -10.37 -9.79
C PHE A 336 15.28 -10.93 -11.15
N GLU A 337 14.01 -10.75 -11.47
CA GLU A 337 13.41 -11.10 -12.75
C GLU A 337 12.74 -9.89 -13.39
N SER A 338 13.12 -9.57 -14.62
CA SER A 338 12.40 -8.64 -15.48
C SER A 338 12.06 -9.32 -16.79
N ASP A 339 10.77 -9.54 -17.00
CA ASP A 339 10.28 -10.35 -18.11
C ASP A 339 9.12 -9.67 -18.84
N ASN A 340 9.15 -9.75 -20.17
CA ASN A 340 8.05 -9.31 -21.02
C ASN A 340 7.63 -7.84 -20.81
N ASN A 341 8.60 -6.92 -20.73
CA ASN A 341 8.34 -5.48 -20.71
C ASN A 341 8.51 -4.87 -22.12
N GLY A 342 7.68 -3.90 -22.47
CA GLY A 342 7.67 -3.31 -23.82
C GLY A 342 8.98 -2.64 -24.21
N TYR A 343 9.67 -2.04 -23.24
CA TYR A 343 10.97 -1.40 -23.40
C TYR A 343 12.03 -2.09 -22.52
N TYR A 344 13.09 -1.38 -22.10
CA TYR A 344 14.11 -1.86 -21.18
C TYR A 344 13.50 -2.67 -20.03
N GLY A 345 13.95 -3.92 -19.87
CA GLY A 345 13.61 -4.72 -18.71
C GLY A 345 14.29 -4.16 -17.46
N VAL A 346 15.54 -3.74 -17.58
CA VAL A 346 16.28 -2.99 -16.58
C VAL A 346 17.07 -1.89 -17.30
N TYR A 347 17.12 -0.69 -16.72
CA TYR A 347 17.93 0.43 -17.17
C TYR A 347 18.56 1.11 -15.96
N ALA A 348 19.88 1.28 -15.99
CA ALA A 348 20.65 1.98 -14.97
C ALA A 348 21.48 3.09 -15.61
N SER A 349 21.19 4.35 -15.28
CA SER A 349 21.89 5.49 -15.90
C SER A 349 23.27 5.79 -15.30
N ALA A 350 23.56 5.30 -14.08
CA ALA A 350 24.85 5.48 -13.44
C ALA A 350 25.52 4.14 -13.09
N ASP A 351 24.92 3.35 -12.19
CA ASP A 351 25.54 2.15 -11.65
C ASP A 351 24.59 0.95 -11.70
N LEU A 352 25.06 -0.16 -12.28
CA LEU A 352 24.45 -1.48 -12.15
C LEU A 352 25.45 -2.41 -11.46
N GLN A 353 25.15 -2.80 -10.21
CA GLN A 353 25.99 -3.68 -9.41
C GLN A 353 25.20 -4.93 -9.05
N VAL A 354 25.71 -6.09 -9.48
CA VAL A 354 25.19 -7.41 -9.13
C VAL A 354 26.35 -8.22 -8.57
N ASP A 355 26.24 -8.66 -7.31
CA ASP A 355 27.30 -9.47 -6.72
C ASP A 355 27.33 -10.91 -7.27
N GLY A 356 28.39 -11.64 -6.95
CA GLY A 356 28.58 -13.01 -7.45
C GLY A 356 27.61 -14.06 -6.88
N THR A 357 26.73 -13.68 -5.94
CA THR A 357 25.74 -14.57 -5.32
C THR A 357 24.31 -14.31 -5.82
N SER A 358 24.08 -13.18 -6.47
CA SER A 358 22.77 -12.71 -6.89
C SER A 358 22.51 -13.06 -8.36
N THR A 359 21.23 -13.15 -8.73
CA THR A 359 20.79 -13.43 -10.09
C THR A 359 20.00 -12.25 -10.64
N LEU A 360 20.36 -11.83 -11.86
CA LEU A 360 19.61 -10.87 -12.67
C LEU A 360 19.17 -11.57 -13.96
N LYS A 361 17.88 -11.87 -14.07
CA LYS A 361 17.26 -12.48 -15.25
C LYS A 361 16.46 -11.42 -16.00
N VAL A 362 16.83 -11.16 -17.26
CA VAL A 362 16.20 -10.19 -18.14
C VAL A 362 15.80 -10.89 -19.44
N THR A 363 14.51 -11.12 -19.65
CA THR A 363 14.00 -11.95 -20.77
C THR A 363 12.80 -11.32 -21.46
N HIS A 364 12.64 -11.54 -22.77
CA HIS A 364 11.48 -11.08 -23.56
C HIS A 364 11.13 -9.58 -23.48
N ASN A 365 12.08 -8.74 -23.07
CA ASN A 365 11.89 -7.29 -23.01
C ASN A 365 12.12 -6.65 -24.38
N SER A 366 11.86 -5.34 -24.50
CA SER A 366 12.07 -4.57 -25.74
C SER A 366 11.19 -4.94 -26.92
N TYR A 367 10.06 -5.61 -26.69
CA TYR A 367 9.16 -6.03 -27.78
C TYR A 367 8.48 -4.84 -28.50
N SER A 368 8.52 -3.64 -27.90
CA SER A 368 8.03 -2.39 -28.50
C SER A 368 9.11 -1.60 -29.25
N GLY A 369 10.33 -2.14 -29.41
CA GLY A 369 11.29 -1.66 -30.41
C GLY A 369 12.41 -0.71 -29.96
N ASP A 370 12.83 -0.70 -28.69
CA ASP A 370 13.99 0.07 -28.20
C ASP A 370 15.36 -0.66 -28.37
N PHE A 371 15.34 -1.86 -28.92
CA PHE A 371 16.50 -2.69 -29.34
C PHE A 371 17.51 -3.09 -28.24
N ALA A 372 17.25 -2.81 -26.95
CA ALA A 372 18.09 -3.24 -25.84
C ALA A 372 17.26 -3.60 -24.59
N GLY A 373 17.26 -4.88 -24.21
CA GLY A 373 16.49 -5.39 -23.07
C GLY A 373 17.09 -5.05 -21.69
N LEU A 374 18.37 -4.68 -21.63
CA LEU A 374 19.14 -4.27 -20.46
C LEU A 374 19.98 -3.03 -20.79
#